data_AF-A0A9Q9HIU5-F1
#
_entry.id   AF-A0A9Q9HIU5-F1
#
_cell.length_a   1.000
_cell.length_b   1.000
_cell.length_c   1.000
_cell.angle_alpha   90.00
_cell.angle_beta   90.00
_cell.angle_gamma   90.00
#
_symmetry.space_group_name_H-M   'P 1'
#
loop_
_entity.id
_entity.type
_entity.pdbx_description
1 polymer ?
#
loop_
_entity_poly.entity_id
_entity_poly.type
_entity_poly.pdbx_seq_one_letter_code
_entity_poly.pdbx_strand_id
1 'polypeptide(L)'
;MSYALNEVEATAKRAARGAGYDWGLAEEAAKATRWLCAQGLDGAAVLAGLLEAGFAAELSRHLPRSLDGDWQSQAPLCPLGTGAALSDCAAQLRDAPRTIGPVAQPAMILPFAAMAARQLDTCVTVEGEGFQAVTDGAGLQCEGVLPEAAALLTIRAAGIVSNPKPGRTRAEPEEAAWAALNQFAHKTYAPATEESRLLGAGAGLSDND
;
A
#
# COMPACT_ATOMS: atom_id res chain seq x y z
N MET A 1 -7.46 19.02 -3.79
CA MET A 1 -6.93 18.94 -5.18
C MET A 1 -7.21 17.54 -5.72
N SER A 2 -7.34 17.36 -7.04
CA SER A 2 -7.63 16.06 -7.65
C SER A 2 -6.47 15.61 -8.54
N TYR A 3 -6.01 14.36 -8.39
CA TYR A 3 -4.84 13.81 -9.11
C TYR A 3 -5.24 12.58 -9.94
N ALA A 4 -4.56 12.35 -11.06
CA ALA A 4 -4.70 11.10 -11.79
C ALA A 4 -4.14 9.93 -10.96
N LEU A 5 -4.75 8.75 -11.08
CA LEU A 5 -4.29 7.56 -10.35
C LEU A 5 -2.81 7.21 -10.63
N ASN A 6 -2.34 7.53 -11.83
CA ASN A 6 -0.96 7.32 -12.27
C ASN A 6 0.01 8.26 -11.54
N GLU A 7 -0.41 9.50 -11.26
CA GLU A 7 0.37 10.46 -10.48
C GLU A 7 0.47 10.01 -9.03
N VAL A 8 -0.64 9.51 -8.46
CA VAL A 8 -0.65 8.91 -7.12
C VAL A 8 0.32 7.74 -7.05
N GLU A 9 0.27 6.82 -8.00
CA GLU A 9 1.16 5.65 -8.05
C GLU A 9 2.64 6.08 -8.11
N ALA A 10 2.98 7.00 -9.01
CA ALA A 10 4.36 7.48 -9.17
C ALA A 10 4.88 8.18 -7.90
N THR A 11 4.05 8.99 -7.25
CA THR A 11 4.39 9.65 -5.98
C THR A 11 4.51 8.65 -4.84
N ALA A 12 3.58 7.71 -4.72
CA ALA A 12 3.60 6.65 -3.72
C ALA A 12 4.88 5.79 -3.81
N LYS A 13 5.29 5.41 -5.02
CA LYS A 13 6.54 4.66 -5.24
C LYS A 13 7.76 5.42 -4.72
N ARG A 14 7.89 6.70 -5.09
CA ARG A 14 9.00 7.54 -4.63
C ARG A 14 8.95 7.76 -3.12
N ALA A 15 7.77 7.97 -2.56
CA ALA A 15 7.58 8.16 -1.14
C ALA A 15 8.00 6.91 -0.35
N ALA A 16 7.50 5.72 -0.73
CA ALA A 16 7.89 4.47 -0.09
C ALA A 16 9.41 4.22 -0.20
N ARG A 17 10.00 4.48 -1.38
CA ARG A 17 11.46 4.37 -1.55
C ARG A 17 12.21 5.35 -0.64
N GLY A 18 11.76 6.60 -0.55
CA GLY A 18 12.36 7.62 0.30
C GLY A 18 12.15 7.38 1.80
N ALA A 19 11.14 6.60 2.18
CA ALA A 19 10.94 6.12 3.55
C ALA A 19 11.90 4.98 3.94
N GLY A 20 12.58 4.36 2.98
CA GLY A 20 13.59 3.33 3.21
C GLY A 20 13.21 1.92 2.77
N TYR A 21 12.01 1.71 2.20
CA TYR A 21 11.65 0.42 1.61
C TYR A 21 12.55 0.08 0.42
N ASP A 22 12.78 -1.21 0.19
CA ASP A 22 13.42 -1.68 -1.04
C ASP A 22 12.54 -1.42 -2.28
N TRP A 23 13.10 -1.67 -3.47
CA TRP A 23 12.38 -1.43 -4.72
C TRP A 23 11.14 -2.31 -4.91
N GLY A 24 11.14 -3.53 -4.37
CA GLY A 24 10.00 -4.44 -4.46
C GLY A 24 8.83 -3.92 -3.63
N LEU A 25 9.05 -3.69 -2.34
CA LEU A 25 8.02 -3.15 -1.46
C LEU A 25 7.58 -1.73 -1.82
N ALA A 26 8.46 -0.92 -2.43
CA ALA A 26 8.06 0.38 -2.98
C ALA A 26 7.12 0.26 -4.18
N GLU A 27 7.28 -0.76 -5.03
CA GLU A 27 6.34 -1.06 -6.11
C GLU A 27 4.99 -1.54 -5.54
N GLU A 28 5.03 -2.45 -4.57
CA GLU A 28 3.83 -2.93 -3.88
C GLU A 28 3.06 -1.78 -3.23
N ALA A 29 3.75 -0.90 -2.50
CA ALA A 29 3.16 0.29 -1.91
C ALA A 29 2.48 1.17 -2.98
N ALA A 30 3.11 1.35 -4.14
CA ALA A 30 2.55 2.16 -5.21
C ALA A 30 1.26 1.57 -5.79
N LYS A 31 1.27 0.27 -6.11
CA LYS A 31 0.10 -0.43 -6.65
C LYS A 31 -1.03 -0.51 -5.63
N ALA A 32 -0.71 -0.80 -4.37
CA ALA A 32 -1.66 -0.86 -3.27
C ALA A 32 -2.33 0.50 -3.04
N THR A 33 -1.55 1.57 -2.96
CA THR A 33 -2.06 2.95 -2.83
C THR A 33 -2.99 3.32 -3.99
N ARG A 34 -2.57 3.06 -5.23
CA ARG A 34 -3.40 3.32 -6.41
C ARG A 34 -4.71 2.54 -6.35
N TRP A 35 -4.67 1.26 -5.95
CA TRP A 35 -5.86 0.43 -5.87
C TRP A 35 -6.84 0.98 -4.84
N LEU A 36 -6.39 1.39 -3.66
CA LEU A 36 -7.25 2.01 -2.64
C LEU A 36 -7.94 3.27 -3.18
N CYS A 37 -7.19 4.14 -3.85
CA CYS A 37 -7.75 5.33 -4.50
C CYS A 37 -8.79 4.96 -5.57
N ALA A 38 -8.55 3.91 -6.35
CA ALA A 38 -9.52 3.43 -7.35
C ALA A 38 -10.80 2.88 -6.71
N GLN A 39 -10.76 2.37 -5.47
CA GLN A 39 -11.94 1.97 -4.69
C GLN A 39 -12.62 3.12 -3.94
N GLY A 40 -12.15 4.36 -4.13
CA GLY A 40 -12.68 5.55 -3.45
C GLY A 40 -12.29 5.66 -1.98
N LEU A 41 -11.21 5.00 -1.56
CA LEU A 41 -10.55 5.25 -0.27
C LEU A 41 -9.42 6.26 -0.47
N ASP A 42 -9.08 7.02 0.56
CA ASP A 42 -7.88 7.86 0.52
C ASP A 42 -6.63 7.01 0.74
N GLY A 43 -6.20 6.33 -0.33
CA GLY A 43 -4.99 5.51 -0.29
C GLY A 43 -3.73 6.30 0.06
N ALA A 44 -3.69 7.59 -0.29
CA ALA A 44 -2.55 8.45 0.01
C ALA A 44 -2.43 8.73 1.51
N ALA A 45 -3.54 8.98 2.20
CA ALA A 45 -3.58 9.09 3.66
C ALA A 45 -3.15 7.78 4.35
N VAL A 46 -3.66 6.64 3.88
CA VAL A 46 -3.27 5.32 4.41
C VAL A 46 -1.76 5.09 4.25
N LEU A 47 -1.20 5.37 3.07
CA LEU A 47 0.24 5.24 2.84
C LEU A 47 1.04 6.23 3.71
N ALA A 48 0.62 7.49 3.80
CA ALA A 48 1.32 8.51 4.58
C ALA A 48 1.47 8.07 6.05
N GLY A 49 0.37 7.63 6.69
CA GLY A 49 0.41 7.11 8.06
C GLY A 49 1.33 5.90 8.22
N LEU A 50 1.46 5.04 7.20
CA LEU A 50 2.42 3.93 7.22
C LEU A 50 3.87 4.37 7.13
N LEU A 51 4.18 5.34 6.27
CA LEU A 51 5.54 5.84 6.13
C LEU A 51 5.99 6.59 7.39
N GLU A 52 5.07 7.34 8.02
CA GLU A 52 5.30 8.03 9.30
C GLU A 52 5.48 7.08 10.47
N ALA A 53 4.81 5.92 10.46
CA ALA A 53 5.01 4.86 11.45
C ALA A 53 6.41 4.20 11.38
N GLY A 54 7.19 4.45 10.33
CA GLY A 54 8.62 4.16 10.31
C GLY A 54 9.03 2.67 10.20
N PHE A 55 8.11 1.79 9.80
CA PHE A 55 8.34 0.35 9.71
C PHE A 55 9.59 -0.06 8.90
N ALA A 56 9.95 0.71 7.87
CA ALA A 56 11.06 0.40 6.98
C ALA A 56 12.43 0.33 7.69
N ALA A 57 12.61 1.07 8.80
CA ALA A 57 13.89 1.13 9.51
C ALA A 57 14.29 -0.20 10.18
N GLU A 58 13.31 -0.95 10.70
CA GLU A 58 13.51 -2.24 11.37
C GLU A 58 12.54 -3.30 10.83
N LEU A 59 12.35 -3.34 9.51
CA LEU A 59 11.28 -4.10 8.86
C LEU A 59 11.20 -5.57 9.31
N SER A 60 12.34 -6.23 9.54
CA SER A 60 12.39 -7.63 10.00
C SER A 60 11.66 -7.89 11.32
N ARG A 61 11.52 -6.89 12.20
CA ARG A 61 10.74 -6.99 13.45
C ARG A 61 9.23 -6.94 13.23
N HIS A 62 8.81 -6.46 12.06
CA HIS A 62 7.44 -6.16 11.66
C HIS A 62 6.90 -7.12 10.59
N LEU A 63 7.64 -8.18 10.26
CA LEU A 63 7.22 -9.24 9.35
C LEU A 63 6.71 -10.46 10.12
N PRO A 64 5.77 -11.24 9.57
CA PRO A 64 5.36 -12.51 10.16
C PRO A 64 6.55 -13.42 10.45
N ARG A 65 6.64 -13.95 11.68
CA ARG A 65 7.70 -14.91 12.05
C ARG A 65 7.49 -16.31 11.46
N SER A 66 6.24 -16.65 11.21
CA SER A 66 5.79 -17.89 10.58
C SER A 66 4.67 -17.54 9.61
N LEU A 67 4.65 -18.23 8.47
CA LEU A 67 3.51 -18.18 7.54
C LEU A 67 2.52 -19.33 7.80
N ASP A 68 2.88 -20.27 8.67
CA ASP A 68 2.00 -21.32 9.17
C ASP A 68 1.21 -20.81 10.38
N GLY A 69 -0.11 -21.00 10.37
CA GLY A 69 -1.01 -20.58 11.45
C GLY A 69 -1.24 -19.07 11.50
N ASP A 70 -1.29 -18.53 12.72
CA ASP A 70 -1.51 -17.11 12.97
C ASP A 70 -0.25 -16.29 12.72
N TRP A 71 -0.41 -15.15 12.03
CA TRP A 71 0.72 -14.30 11.68
C TRP A 71 0.92 -13.22 12.73
N GLN A 72 2.06 -13.33 13.41
CA GLN A 72 2.49 -12.41 14.45
C GLN A 72 3.96 -12.05 14.26
N SER A 73 4.35 -10.87 14.74
CA SER A 73 5.74 -10.43 14.72
C SER A 73 6.23 -9.99 16.10
N GLN A 74 7.40 -9.37 16.20
CA GLN A 74 7.94 -8.88 17.48
C GLN A 74 7.34 -7.52 17.87
N ALA A 75 6.81 -6.81 16.89
CA ALA A 75 6.14 -5.52 17.01
C ALA A 75 4.82 -5.56 16.19
N PRO A 76 4.07 -4.45 16.05
CA PRO A 76 2.95 -4.42 15.11
C PRO A 76 3.42 -4.75 13.69
N LEU A 77 2.65 -5.55 12.97
CA LEU A 77 2.94 -5.95 11.60
C LEU A 77 2.92 -4.74 10.65
N CYS A 78 3.91 -4.70 9.76
CA CYS A 78 3.91 -3.76 8.64
C CYS A 78 2.95 -4.28 7.56
N PRO A 79 1.92 -3.53 7.15
CA PRO A 79 0.94 -4.01 6.17
C PRO A 79 1.50 -4.27 4.79
N LEU A 80 2.55 -3.54 4.38
CA LEU A 80 3.16 -3.74 3.06
C LEU A 80 3.89 -5.09 3.01
N GLY A 81 4.72 -5.38 4.02
CA GLY A 81 5.41 -6.67 4.09
C GLY A 81 4.46 -7.85 4.36
N THR A 82 3.47 -7.63 5.23
CA THR A 82 2.44 -8.64 5.54
C THR A 82 1.53 -8.90 4.35
N GLY A 83 1.15 -7.85 3.61
CA GLY A 83 0.33 -7.95 2.41
C GLY A 83 1.06 -8.62 1.25
N ALA A 84 2.36 -8.34 1.08
CA ALA A 84 3.19 -9.06 0.11
C ALA A 84 3.22 -10.56 0.44
N ALA A 85 3.48 -10.92 1.71
CA ALA A 85 3.43 -12.32 2.15
C ALA A 85 2.05 -12.96 1.92
N LEU A 86 0.95 -12.23 2.17
CA LEU A 86 -0.41 -12.70 1.91
C LEU A 86 -0.64 -13.02 0.43
N SER A 87 -0.08 -12.21 -0.46
CA SER A 87 -0.18 -12.43 -1.91
C SER A 87 0.63 -13.64 -2.36
N ASP A 88 1.82 -13.85 -1.78
CA ASP A 88 2.70 -14.97 -2.08
C ASP A 88 2.11 -16.31 -1.61
N CYS A 89 1.43 -16.31 -0.46
CA CYS A 89 0.85 -17.51 0.13
C CYS A 89 -0.67 -17.63 -0.08
N ALA A 90 -1.27 -16.89 -1.03
CA ALA A 90 -2.72 -16.78 -1.19
C ALA A 90 -3.42 -18.15 -1.25
N ALA A 91 -2.80 -19.15 -1.88
CA ALA A 91 -3.30 -20.54 -1.97
C ALA A 91 -3.69 -21.11 -0.60
N GLN A 92 -2.98 -20.76 0.46
CA GLN A 92 -3.21 -21.24 1.81
C GLN A 92 -4.56 -20.81 2.40
N LEU A 93 -5.19 -19.74 1.86
CA LEU A 93 -6.52 -19.30 2.27
C LEU A 93 -7.62 -20.30 1.85
N ARG A 94 -7.33 -21.23 0.92
CA ARG A 94 -8.25 -22.32 0.57
C ARG A 94 -8.40 -23.34 1.70
N ASP A 95 -7.33 -23.54 2.47
CA ASP A 95 -7.29 -24.58 3.50
C ASP A 95 -7.91 -24.09 4.80
N ALA A 96 -7.60 -22.85 5.20
CA ALA A 96 -8.13 -22.23 6.41
C ALA A 96 -8.04 -20.69 6.35
N PRO A 97 -8.85 -19.96 7.13
CA PRO A 97 -8.64 -18.54 7.37
C PRO A 97 -7.24 -18.24 7.92
N ARG A 98 -6.80 -16.98 7.78
CA ARG A 98 -5.56 -16.47 8.37
C ARG A 98 -5.87 -15.35 9.36
N THR A 99 -5.39 -15.53 10.57
CA THR A 99 -5.44 -14.49 11.59
C THR A 99 -4.14 -13.72 11.58
N ILE A 100 -4.18 -12.40 11.48
CA ILE A 100 -2.98 -11.54 11.48
C ILE A 100 -3.14 -10.42 12.52
N GLY A 101 -2.09 -10.10 13.28
CA GLY A 101 -2.14 -8.94 14.17
C GLY A 101 -1.09 -8.94 15.30
N PRO A 102 -0.89 -7.78 15.97
CA PRO A 102 -1.46 -6.46 15.68
C PRO A 102 -0.95 -5.86 14.37
N VAL A 103 -1.72 -4.99 13.70
CA VAL A 103 -1.37 -4.38 12.40
C VAL A 103 -1.81 -2.91 12.34
N ALA A 104 -0.94 -2.04 11.82
CA ALA A 104 -1.30 -0.64 11.55
C ALA A 104 -2.04 -0.51 10.22
N GLN A 105 -2.82 0.54 10.02
CA GLN A 105 -3.46 0.91 8.75
C GLN A 105 -4.02 -0.32 7.98
N PRO A 106 -4.94 -1.11 8.57
CA PRO A 106 -5.48 -2.35 7.99
C PRO A 106 -6.09 -2.17 6.59
N ALA A 107 -6.50 -0.95 6.22
CA ALA A 107 -6.90 -0.62 4.85
C ALA A 107 -5.83 -1.02 3.81
N MET A 108 -4.54 -0.94 4.16
CA MET A 108 -3.44 -1.32 3.26
C MET A 108 -3.34 -2.84 3.02
N ILE A 109 -4.04 -3.69 3.79
CA ILE A 109 -4.13 -5.13 3.50
C ILE A 109 -5.09 -5.42 2.33
N LEU A 110 -6.09 -4.56 2.10
CA LEU A 110 -7.16 -4.79 1.13
C LEU A 110 -6.69 -4.97 -0.32
N PRO A 111 -5.70 -4.23 -0.85
CA PRO A 111 -5.19 -4.45 -2.20
C PRO A 111 -4.54 -5.82 -2.39
N PHE A 112 -3.89 -6.34 -1.34
CA PHE A 112 -3.28 -7.66 -1.35
C PHE A 112 -4.33 -8.77 -1.21
N ALA A 113 -5.38 -8.53 -0.40
CA ALA A 113 -6.55 -9.40 -0.38
C ALA A 113 -7.26 -9.44 -1.75
N ALA A 114 -7.31 -8.33 -2.47
CA ALA A 114 -7.83 -8.27 -3.83
C ALA A 114 -6.94 -9.04 -4.81
N MET A 115 -5.61 -8.98 -4.66
CA MET A 115 -4.70 -9.82 -5.44
C MET A 115 -4.95 -11.30 -5.15
N ALA A 116 -5.06 -11.69 -3.88
CA ALA A 116 -5.38 -13.06 -3.49
C ALA A 116 -6.74 -13.51 -4.07
N ALA A 117 -7.77 -12.67 -4.04
CA ALA A 117 -9.07 -12.96 -4.64
C ALA A 117 -8.96 -13.32 -6.13
N ARG A 118 -8.18 -12.54 -6.89
CA ARG A 118 -7.92 -12.80 -8.32
C ARG A 118 -7.15 -14.09 -8.55
N GLN A 119 -6.13 -14.36 -7.75
CA GLN A 119 -5.34 -15.59 -7.85
C GLN A 119 -6.17 -16.83 -7.52
N LEU A 120 -7.11 -16.70 -6.57
CA LEU A 120 -7.91 -17.80 -6.07
C LEU A 120 -9.22 -17.99 -6.86
N ASP A 121 -9.58 -17.05 -7.73
CA ASP A 121 -10.87 -17.00 -8.43
C ASP A 121 -12.06 -17.10 -7.45
N THR A 122 -11.97 -16.35 -6.34
CA THR A 122 -12.99 -16.30 -5.29
C THR A 122 -12.93 -14.97 -4.53
N CYS A 123 -14.01 -14.61 -3.84
CA CYS A 123 -14.00 -13.45 -2.96
C CYS A 123 -13.10 -13.69 -1.74
N VAL A 124 -12.44 -12.63 -1.28
CA VAL A 124 -11.70 -12.61 -0.02
C VAL A 124 -12.36 -11.62 0.92
N THR A 125 -12.64 -12.07 2.14
CA THR A 125 -13.12 -11.23 3.24
C THR A 125 -11.97 -10.93 4.19
N VAL A 126 -11.81 -9.65 4.54
CA VAL A 126 -10.93 -9.14 5.61
C VAL A 126 -11.83 -8.55 6.69
N GLU A 127 -11.71 -9.04 7.91
CA GLU A 127 -12.55 -8.65 9.04
C GLU A 127 -11.69 -8.26 10.23
N GLY A 128 -12.09 -7.21 10.95
CA GLY A 128 -11.46 -6.76 12.18
C GLY A 128 -12.50 -6.13 13.10
N GLU A 129 -12.05 -5.61 14.25
CA GLU A 129 -12.96 -4.96 15.19
C GLU A 129 -13.69 -3.78 14.54
N GLY A 130 -15.02 -3.89 14.43
CA GLY A 130 -15.87 -2.83 13.91
C GLY A 130 -15.89 -2.65 12.39
N PHE A 131 -15.25 -3.52 11.60
CA PHE A 131 -15.32 -3.47 10.13
C PHE A 131 -15.24 -4.83 9.44
N GLN A 132 -15.84 -4.91 8.26
CA GLN A 132 -15.68 -6.03 7.34
C GLN A 132 -15.53 -5.50 5.91
N ALA A 133 -14.55 -6.03 5.18
CA ALA A 133 -14.31 -5.72 3.78
C ALA A 133 -14.30 -6.99 2.95
N VAL A 134 -15.00 -6.99 1.82
CA VAL A 134 -15.06 -8.12 0.87
C VAL A 134 -14.65 -7.62 -0.51
N THR A 135 -13.76 -8.36 -1.17
CA THR A 135 -13.33 -8.05 -2.54
C THR A 135 -13.30 -9.29 -3.40
N ASP A 136 -13.74 -9.15 -4.64
CA ASP A 136 -13.62 -10.15 -5.71
C ASP A 136 -12.35 -9.94 -6.55
N GLY A 137 -11.49 -9.00 -6.14
CA GLY A 137 -10.29 -8.61 -6.86
C GLY A 137 -10.44 -7.37 -7.75
N ALA A 138 -11.67 -7.01 -8.11
CA ALA A 138 -11.99 -5.84 -8.92
C ALA A 138 -12.71 -4.75 -8.11
N GLY A 139 -13.78 -5.14 -7.43
CA GLY A 139 -14.57 -4.28 -6.56
C GLY A 139 -14.25 -4.50 -5.09
N LEU A 140 -14.58 -3.49 -4.28
CA LEU A 140 -14.50 -3.54 -2.83
C LEU A 140 -15.86 -3.18 -2.24
N GLN A 141 -16.41 -4.07 -1.41
CA GLN A 141 -17.49 -3.76 -0.47
C GLN A 141 -16.86 -3.61 0.92
N CYS A 142 -17.27 -2.59 1.66
CA CYS A 142 -16.77 -2.35 3.01
C CYS A 142 -17.92 -1.88 3.90
N GLU A 143 -18.06 -2.51 5.05
CA GLU A 143 -19.01 -2.20 6.11
C GLU A 143 -18.22 -1.80 7.36
N GLY A 144 -18.75 -0.84 8.11
CA GLY A 144 -18.05 -0.24 9.26
C GLY A 144 -16.98 0.79 8.85
N VAL A 145 -16.14 1.14 9.81
CA VAL A 145 -15.08 2.16 9.67
C VAL A 145 -13.73 1.46 9.77
N LEU A 146 -12.90 1.59 8.73
CA LEU A 146 -11.53 1.10 8.75
C LEU A 146 -10.72 1.88 9.80
N PRO A 147 -10.18 1.23 10.84
CA PRO A 147 -9.43 1.93 11.88
C PRO A 147 -7.99 2.21 11.41
N GLU A 148 -7.28 3.08 12.13
CA GLU A 148 -5.85 3.34 11.89
C GLU A 148 -4.94 2.20 12.40
N ALA A 149 -5.47 1.33 13.26
CA ALA A 149 -4.80 0.12 13.73
C ALA A 149 -5.84 -0.95 14.10
N ALA A 150 -5.49 -2.22 13.94
CA ALA A 150 -6.29 -3.34 14.38
C ALA A 150 -5.45 -4.29 15.24
N ALA A 151 -5.99 -4.70 16.39
CA ALA A 151 -5.33 -5.69 17.25
C ALA A 151 -5.25 -7.06 16.58
N LEU A 152 -6.26 -7.39 15.77
CA LEU A 152 -6.39 -8.65 15.07
C LEU A 152 -7.24 -8.46 13.82
N LEU A 153 -6.86 -9.13 12.74
CA LEU A 153 -7.66 -9.29 11.52
C LEU A 153 -7.82 -10.78 11.22
N THR A 154 -8.97 -11.13 10.64
CA THR A 154 -9.24 -12.45 10.06
C THR A 154 -9.43 -12.31 8.56
N ILE A 155 -8.66 -13.05 7.79
CA ILE A 155 -8.70 -13.09 6.32
C ILE A 155 -9.16 -14.47 5.87
N ARG A 156 -10.15 -14.53 4.98
CA ARG A 156 -10.70 -15.80 4.48
C ARG A 156 -11.05 -15.73 3.00
N ALA A 157 -10.85 -16.82 2.26
CA ALA A 157 -11.30 -17.00 0.89
C ALA A 157 -12.81 -17.34 0.84
N ALA A 158 -13.64 -16.40 1.27
CA ALA A 158 -15.09 -16.51 1.26
C ALA A 158 -15.71 -15.11 1.19
N GLY A 159 -17.01 -15.06 0.90
CA GLY A 159 -17.80 -13.83 0.85
C GLY A 159 -18.50 -13.66 -0.50
N ILE A 160 -19.32 -12.62 -0.59
CA ILE A 160 -20.00 -12.22 -1.82
C ILE A 160 -19.92 -10.70 -1.89
N VAL A 161 -19.44 -10.17 -3.01
CA VAL A 161 -19.54 -8.74 -3.31
C VAL A 161 -20.89 -8.51 -4.00
N SER A 162 -21.85 -7.92 -3.29
CA SER A 162 -23.19 -7.66 -3.82
C SER A 162 -23.38 -6.21 -4.26
N ASN A 163 -22.65 -5.28 -3.64
CA ASN A 163 -22.71 -3.86 -3.95
C ASN A 163 -21.30 -3.24 -3.85
N PRO A 164 -20.44 -3.44 -4.87
CA PRO A 164 -19.10 -2.87 -4.85
C PRO A 164 -19.16 -1.34 -4.90
N LYS A 165 -18.21 -0.68 -4.24
CA LYS A 165 -18.03 0.77 -4.38
C LYS A 165 -17.80 1.13 -5.86
N PRO A 166 -18.40 2.23 -6.37
CA PRO A 166 -18.10 2.69 -7.72
C PRO A 166 -16.61 3.01 -7.87
N GLY A 167 -16.01 2.48 -8.94
CA GLY A 167 -14.62 2.77 -9.26
C GLY A 167 -14.37 4.25 -9.48
N ARG A 168 -13.22 4.75 -9.03
CA ARG A 168 -12.74 6.11 -9.25
C ARG A 168 -11.62 6.11 -10.29
N THR A 169 -11.57 7.17 -11.08
CA THR A 169 -10.50 7.41 -12.09
C THR A 169 -9.49 8.46 -11.64
N ARG A 170 -9.78 9.16 -10.54
CA ARG A 170 -8.94 10.18 -9.91
C ARG A 170 -9.01 10.03 -8.40
N ALA A 171 -7.96 10.48 -7.73
CA ALA A 171 -7.89 10.55 -6.28
C ALA A 171 -8.05 12.00 -5.81
N GLU A 172 -8.60 12.17 -4.60
CA GLU A 172 -8.66 13.44 -3.89
C GLU A 172 -8.03 13.26 -2.50
N PRO A 173 -6.69 13.12 -2.42
CA PRO A 173 -6.00 12.97 -1.16
C PRO A 173 -6.22 14.16 -0.24
N GLU A 174 -6.23 13.90 1.06
CA GLU A 174 -6.04 14.93 2.06
C GLU A 174 -4.74 15.71 1.80
N GLU A 175 -4.78 17.03 1.98
CA GLU A 175 -3.65 17.91 1.70
C GLU A 175 -2.42 17.58 2.55
N ALA A 176 -2.63 17.30 3.84
CA ALA A 176 -1.56 16.90 4.76
C ALA A 176 -0.91 15.57 4.34
N ALA A 177 -1.72 14.57 3.99
CA ALA A 177 -1.23 13.28 3.50
C ALA A 177 -0.42 13.43 2.21
N TRP A 178 -0.93 14.21 1.26
CA TRP A 178 -0.21 14.46 0.00
C TRP A 178 1.12 15.19 0.24
N ALA A 179 1.15 16.16 1.15
CA ALA A 179 2.37 16.84 1.54
C ALA A 179 3.39 15.87 2.17
N ALA A 180 2.95 15.00 3.08
CA ALA A 180 3.80 13.98 3.71
C ALA A 180 4.42 13.03 2.67
N LEU A 181 3.62 12.51 1.73
CA LEU A 181 4.15 11.66 0.65
C LEU A 181 5.20 12.38 -0.20
N ASN A 182 5.00 13.66 -0.51
CA ASN A 182 5.98 14.45 -1.26
C ASN A 182 7.27 14.68 -0.45
N GLN A 183 7.18 14.89 0.87
CA GLN A 183 8.35 15.01 1.74
C GLN A 183 9.19 13.71 1.74
N PHE A 184 8.55 12.54 1.81
CA PHE A 184 9.25 11.27 1.64
C PHE A 184 9.82 11.13 0.22
N ALA A 185 9.06 11.45 -0.82
CA ALA A 185 9.51 11.36 -2.20
C ALA A 185 10.76 12.21 -2.47
N HIS A 186 10.85 13.41 -1.88
CA HIS A 186 12.02 14.29 -2.00
C HIS A 186 13.32 13.65 -1.49
N LYS A 187 13.27 12.69 -0.57
CA LYS A 187 14.45 11.94 -0.10
C LYS A 187 15.07 11.06 -1.19
N THR A 188 14.38 10.86 -2.32
CA THR A 188 14.89 10.11 -3.48
C THR A 188 15.57 11.00 -4.53
N TYR A 189 15.54 12.31 -4.37
CA TYR A 189 16.06 13.23 -5.38
C TYR A 189 17.57 13.34 -5.26
N ALA A 190 18.25 13.38 -6.41
CA ALA A 190 19.67 13.69 -6.43
C ALA A 190 19.87 15.13 -5.93
N PRO A 191 20.90 15.39 -5.11
CA PRO A 191 21.24 16.76 -4.73
C PRO A 191 21.53 17.58 -6.00
N ALA A 192 20.93 18.75 -6.11
CA ALA A 192 21.26 19.71 -7.15
C ALA A 192 22.67 20.30 -6.85
N THR A 193 23.71 19.62 -7.29
CA THR A 193 25.09 20.11 -7.18
C THR A 193 25.34 21.25 -8.16
N GLU A 194 26.29 22.14 -7.83
CA GLU A 194 26.77 23.21 -8.73
C GLU A 194 27.19 22.65 -10.10
N GLU A 195 27.78 21.44 -10.11
CA GLU A 195 28.15 20.68 -11.30
C GLU A 195 26.94 20.30 -12.18
N SER A 196 25.81 19.92 -11.58
CA SER A 196 24.56 19.66 -12.30
C SER A 196 23.95 20.94 -12.90
N ARG A 197 24.17 22.10 -12.26
CA ARG A 197 23.79 23.41 -12.81
C ARG A 197 24.70 23.85 -13.97
N LEU A 198 26.00 23.60 -13.88
CA LEU A 198 27.00 23.96 -14.90
C LEU A 198 26.93 23.06 -16.14
N LEU A 199 26.63 21.76 -15.97
CA LEU A 199 26.49 20.78 -17.05
C LEU A 199 25.08 20.73 -17.67
N GLY A 200 24.32 21.82 -17.56
CA GLY A 200 22.92 21.91 -18.01
C GLY A 200 22.64 21.18 -19.32
N ALA A 201 21.49 20.49 -19.37
CA ALA A 201 21.06 19.71 -20.53
C ALA A 201 20.84 20.62 -21.76
N GLY A 202 21.90 20.80 -22.55
CA GLY A 202 21.84 21.38 -23.88
C GLY A 202 22.25 22.86 -23.97
N ALA A 203 23.54 23.09 -24.20
CA ALA A 203 24.06 24.07 -25.15
C ALA A 203 25.56 23.77 -25.34
N GLY A 204 25.86 22.74 -26.12
CA GLY A 204 27.21 22.58 -26.66
C GLY A 204 27.51 23.78 -27.54
N LEU A 205 28.32 24.71 -27.05
CA LEU A 205 28.98 25.71 -27.86
C LEU A 205 30.02 24.98 -28.72
N SER A 206 29.60 24.44 -29.86
CA SER A 206 30.51 24.10 -30.95
C SER A 206 29.79 24.29 -32.28
N ASP A 207 29.56 25.54 -32.64
CA ASP A 207 29.55 25.92 -34.05
C ASP A 207 30.08 27.34 -34.15
N ASN A 208 31.36 27.45 -34.49
CA ASN A 208 31.95 28.61 -35.14
C ASN A 208 33.30 28.18 -35.74
N ASP A 209 33.28 28.16 -37.07
CA ASP A 209 34.35 28.12 -38.08
C ASP A 209 35.16 26.84 -38.32
#